data_AF-A0A3M1TV04-F1
#
_entry.id   AF-A0A3M1TV04-F1
#
_cell.length_a   1.000
_cell.length_b   1.000
_cell.length_c   1.000
_cell.angle_alpha   90.00
_cell.angle_beta   90.00
_cell.angle_gamma   90.00
#
_symmetry.space_group_name_H-M   'P 1'
#
loop_
_entity.id
_entity.type
_entity.pdbx_description
1 polymer ?
#
loop_
_entity_poly.entity_id
_entity_poly.type
_entity_poly.pdbx_seq_one_letter_code
_entity_poly.pdbx_strand_id
1 'polypeptide(L)'
;MLRRVRLKARPEDFVVREAYRFEKTRRGEYYVYLMDKQKLSTFEAVSQVASAHGIPVRNISFCGLKDKQGRTEQIIAVRGQRVEMQTPQLRLKYLGRTGTPLSAKNIRANRFVVTVRDLTLEEAERIPASIEEVRRLGLVNYFDSQRFGSLKHGRGWIAKDLAKGRLEHALRGYLATPSDLDRSEDAKVKRFWQQHFGDWGARCRYKKMREYRPIVEALRRNPKDYAGALMKIERRQRGMILFEYQSYLFNESVRRYLLGRFTRSGLLALKYQAGVLLFPRRVPEAERLDALFEMDFPLVGPDTKIADPEVRKAVEDTLRAERLSFEELAIPKIPEMGFRHELRPLVVQPSKLSVVDPRPDELHPGRVKVTLAFTLPPGAYASLLVRRTLWFATDEAEHFGGPLPEADRSFLPEGLEARVHAAHSRAVHRRNRRPRPIKGITAVEIAERRRRSRRTAGGKAAAPAPRGGTRRRRGRLPPVSAPQAEQRSDTKRRSGHRKSQGHHAAHPTARRKRPRR
;
A
#
# COMPACT_ATOMS: atom_id res chain seq x y z
N MET A 1 -21.21 -10.76 -18.35
CA MET A 1 -20.95 -10.20 -17.01
C MET A 1 -19.61 -10.76 -16.56
N LEU A 2 -18.64 -9.92 -16.22
CA LEU A 2 -17.32 -10.35 -15.74
C LEU A 2 -17.47 -11.16 -14.43
N ARG A 3 -16.96 -12.40 -14.36
CA ARG A 3 -16.91 -13.20 -13.13
C ARG A 3 -15.89 -12.56 -12.19
N ARG A 4 -16.36 -12.00 -11.07
CA ARG A 4 -15.49 -11.45 -10.03
C ARG A 4 -15.93 -11.89 -8.65
N VAL A 5 -15.12 -12.75 -8.04
CA VAL A 5 -15.16 -12.97 -6.59
C VAL A 5 -15.03 -11.65 -5.83
N ARG A 6 -15.74 -11.54 -4.71
CA ARG A 6 -15.73 -10.34 -3.86
C ARG A 6 -14.88 -10.59 -2.62
N LEU A 7 -13.83 -9.78 -2.48
CA LEU A 7 -13.01 -9.70 -1.26
C LEU A 7 -13.29 -8.41 -0.51
N LYS A 8 -13.09 -8.44 0.82
CA LYS A 8 -13.19 -7.26 1.69
C LYS A 8 -14.55 -6.53 1.57
N ALA A 9 -15.64 -7.27 1.32
CA ALA A 9 -16.98 -6.67 1.26
C ALA A 9 -17.39 -6.10 2.63
N ARG A 10 -16.91 -6.74 3.71
CA ARG A 10 -16.94 -6.23 5.08
C ARG A 10 -15.56 -6.34 5.73
N PRO A 11 -15.24 -5.55 6.78
CA PRO A 11 -13.96 -5.68 7.50
C PRO A 11 -13.72 -7.08 8.05
N GLU A 12 -14.77 -7.80 8.45
CA GLU A 12 -14.71 -9.15 8.99
C GLU A 12 -14.39 -10.20 7.92
N ASP A 13 -14.56 -9.88 6.63
CA ASP A 13 -14.18 -10.78 5.54
C ASP A 13 -12.67 -10.83 5.32
N PHE A 14 -11.90 -9.96 5.97
CA PHE A 14 -10.45 -9.94 5.83
C PHE A 14 -9.80 -9.67 7.20
N VAL A 15 -9.50 -10.76 7.91
CA VAL A 15 -8.86 -10.72 9.21
C VAL A 15 -7.38 -11.05 9.07
N VAL A 16 -6.52 -10.21 9.65
CA VAL A 16 -5.08 -10.44 9.70
C VAL A 16 -4.60 -10.39 11.14
N ARG A 17 -3.92 -11.44 11.58
CA ARG A 17 -3.28 -11.51 12.90
C ARG A 17 -1.80 -11.71 12.75
N GLU A 18 -1.02 -10.77 13.25
CA GLU A 18 0.43 -10.86 13.26
C GLU A 18 0.89 -11.89 14.30
N ALA A 19 1.72 -12.84 13.87
CA ALA A 19 2.55 -13.62 14.78
C ALA A 19 3.85 -12.86 14.98
N TYR A 20 4.22 -12.57 16.22
CA TYR A 20 5.30 -11.65 16.57
C TYR A 20 6.25 -12.22 17.61
N ARG A 21 7.46 -11.66 17.66
CA ARG A 21 8.44 -11.88 18.73
C ARG A 21 9.15 -10.57 19.08
N PHE A 22 9.25 -10.28 20.36
CA PHE A 22 10.07 -9.19 20.89
C PHE A 22 10.68 -9.62 22.22
N GLU A 23 11.82 -9.04 22.56
CA GLU A 23 12.53 -9.34 23.81
C GLU A 23 11.91 -8.52 24.94
N LYS A 24 11.30 -9.22 25.89
CA LYS A 24 10.71 -8.59 27.07
C LYS A 24 11.81 -8.18 28.03
N THR A 25 11.78 -6.94 28.47
CA THR A 25 12.71 -6.38 29.45
C THR A 25 11.94 -5.77 30.60
N ARG A 26 12.48 -5.81 31.83
CA ARG A 26 11.81 -5.18 32.99
C ARG A 26 11.89 -3.65 32.95
N ARG A 27 12.97 -3.10 32.39
CA ARG A 27 13.28 -1.66 32.37
C ARG A 27 13.29 -1.02 30.97
N GLY A 28 12.78 -1.70 29.93
CA GLY A 28 12.80 -1.18 28.56
C GLY A 28 12.01 0.12 28.38
N GLU A 29 12.51 1.07 27.61
CA GLU A 29 11.85 2.37 27.41
C GLU A 29 10.54 2.28 26.58
N TYR A 30 10.31 1.15 25.91
CA TYR A 30 9.21 0.99 24.98
C TYR A 30 8.15 0.05 25.53
N TYR A 31 6.93 0.55 25.72
CA TYR A 31 5.76 -0.22 26.14
C TYR A 31 5.09 -0.85 24.92
N VAL A 32 5.03 -2.18 24.90
CA VAL A 32 4.53 -2.96 23.77
C VAL A 32 3.07 -3.32 23.98
N TYR A 33 2.27 -3.12 22.95
CA TYR A 33 0.84 -3.39 22.92
C TYR A 33 0.49 -4.26 21.72
N LEU A 34 -0.46 -5.18 21.89
CA LEU A 34 -1.23 -5.74 20.80
C LEU A 34 -2.32 -4.72 20.44
N MET A 35 -2.28 -4.21 19.22
CA MET A 35 -3.24 -3.28 18.65
C MET A 35 -4.22 -4.04 17.76
N ASP A 36 -5.50 -4.09 18.17
CA ASP A 36 -6.63 -4.55 17.35
C ASP A 36 -7.31 -3.32 16.74
N LYS A 37 -7.30 -3.21 15.42
CA LYS A 37 -7.92 -2.10 14.67
C LYS A 37 -8.87 -2.60 13.60
N GLN A 38 -9.91 -1.83 13.33
CA GLN A 38 -10.82 -2.02 12.20
C GLN A 38 -11.16 -0.69 11.53
N LYS A 39 -11.33 -0.70 10.20
CA LYS A 39 -11.64 0.50 9.38
C LYS A 39 -10.63 1.65 9.52
N LEU A 40 -9.45 1.38 10.05
CA LEU A 40 -8.34 2.32 10.21
C LEU A 40 -7.09 1.75 9.54
N SER A 41 -6.33 2.58 8.82
CA SER A 41 -4.95 2.27 8.45
C SER A 41 -4.05 2.29 9.68
N THR A 42 -2.87 1.67 9.60
CA THR A 42 -1.88 1.71 10.69
C THR A 42 -1.50 3.15 11.07
N PHE A 43 -1.40 4.06 10.11
CA PHE A 43 -1.11 5.48 10.39
C PHE A 43 -2.24 6.19 11.09
N GLU A 44 -3.49 6.00 10.64
CA GLU A 44 -4.65 6.61 11.32
C GLU A 44 -4.74 6.10 12.76
N ALA A 45 -4.54 4.81 13.01
CA ALA A 45 -4.54 4.24 14.36
C ALA A 45 -3.41 4.81 15.23
N VAL A 46 -2.17 4.88 14.71
CA VAL A 46 -1.03 5.46 15.43
C VAL A 46 -1.25 6.95 15.72
N SER A 47 -1.78 7.71 14.76
CA SER A 47 -2.10 9.13 14.95
C SER A 47 -3.19 9.34 16.01
N GLN A 48 -4.19 8.46 16.08
CA GLN A 48 -5.19 8.50 17.15
C GLN A 48 -4.58 8.22 18.52
N VAL A 49 -3.71 7.20 18.64
CA VAL A 49 -2.97 6.92 19.89
C VAL A 49 -2.11 8.12 20.29
N ALA A 50 -1.35 8.68 19.34
CA ALA A 50 -0.50 9.83 19.56
C ALA A 50 -1.29 11.04 20.08
N SER A 51 -2.39 11.39 19.39
CA SER A 51 -3.21 12.55 19.74
C SER A 51 -3.94 12.38 21.06
N ALA A 52 -4.45 11.18 21.37
CA ALA A 52 -5.19 10.92 22.61
C ALA A 52 -4.32 11.00 23.87
N HIS A 53 -3.00 10.84 23.73
CA HIS A 53 -2.06 10.77 24.85
C HIS A 53 -0.95 11.83 24.82
N GLY A 54 -1.02 12.80 23.91
CA GLY A 54 0.00 13.85 23.79
C GLY A 54 1.38 13.35 23.36
N ILE A 55 1.45 12.23 22.65
CA ILE A 55 2.72 11.57 22.29
C ILE A 55 3.13 11.95 20.87
N PRO A 56 4.39 12.35 20.61
CA PRO A 56 4.87 12.52 19.24
C PRO A 56 4.75 11.21 18.45
N VAL A 57 4.18 11.25 17.23
CA VAL A 57 4.01 10.04 16.38
C VAL A 57 5.33 9.28 16.18
N ARG A 58 6.47 9.98 16.09
CA ARG A 58 7.82 9.39 16.00
C ARG A 58 8.21 8.48 17.18
N ASN A 59 7.53 8.62 18.32
CA ASN A 59 7.75 7.80 19.52
C ASN A 59 6.92 6.50 19.50
N ILE A 60 6.13 6.27 18.46
CA ILE A 60 5.34 5.05 18.28
C ILE A 60 5.94 4.26 17.11
N SER A 61 6.42 3.06 17.40
CA SER A 61 6.99 2.14 16.41
C SER A 61 6.06 0.93 16.19
N PHE A 62 6.12 0.35 14.99
CA PHE A 62 5.30 -0.79 14.59
C PHE A 62 6.03 -1.61 13.52
N CYS A 63 5.68 -2.88 13.38
CA CYS A 63 6.46 -3.80 12.56
C CYS A 63 6.17 -3.72 11.06
N GLY A 64 4.99 -3.24 10.69
CA GLY A 64 4.57 -3.11 9.30
C GLY A 64 3.21 -2.44 9.16
N LEU A 65 2.83 -2.15 7.91
CA LEU A 65 1.54 -1.58 7.59
C LEU A 65 0.51 -2.69 7.37
N LYS A 66 -0.71 -2.47 7.84
CA LYS A 66 -1.85 -3.32 7.56
C LYS A 66 -2.94 -2.50 6.89
N ASP A 67 -3.72 -3.16 6.04
CA ASP A 67 -4.79 -2.53 5.28
C ASP A 67 -5.83 -1.88 6.22
N LYS A 68 -6.45 -0.80 5.73
CA LYS A 68 -7.62 -0.16 6.34
C LYS A 68 -8.88 -1.03 6.15
N GLN A 69 -8.96 -1.73 5.02
CA GLN A 69 -10.08 -2.57 4.63
C GLN A 69 -9.94 -3.99 5.22
N GLY A 70 -10.05 -4.09 6.55
CA GLY A 70 -10.01 -5.35 7.28
C GLY A 70 -10.00 -5.15 8.79
N ARG A 71 -10.08 -6.25 9.54
CA ARG A 71 -9.78 -6.30 10.97
C ARG A 71 -8.36 -6.82 11.16
N THR A 72 -7.51 -6.07 11.87
CA THR A 72 -6.08 -6.39 11.92
C THR A 72 -5.56 -6.30 13.34
N GLU A 73 -4.82 -7.32 13.75
CA GLU A 73 -4.06 -7.37 15.00
C GLU A 73 -2.56 -7.30 14.68
N GLN A 74 -1.87 -6.30 15.23
CA GLN A 74 -0.43 -6.10 15.08
C GLN A 74 0.16 -5.57 16.38
N ILE A 75 1.47 -5.72 16.61
CA ILE A 75 2.10 -5.08 17.76
C ILE A 75 2.56 -3.65 17.43
N ILE A 76 2.41 -2.77 18.41
CA ILE A 76 2.99 -1.41 18.42
C ILE A 76 3.78 -1.22 19.71
N ALA A 77 4.73 -0.29 19.69
CA ALA A 77 5.51 0.08 20.86
C ALA A 77 5.56 1.59 21.03
N VAL A 78 5.20 2.04 22.23
CA VAL A 78 5.15 3.45 22.61
C VAL A 78 6.32 3.74 23.54
N ARG A 79 7.16 4.72 23.18
CA ARG A 79 8.31 5.12 23.99
C ARG A 79 7.88 5.99 25.17
N GLY A 80 8.45 5.73 26.35
CA GLY A 80 8.43 6.64 27.50
C GLY A 80 7.25 6.46 28.45
N GLN A 81 6.04 6.18 27.95
CA GLN A 81 4.85 6.08 28.80
C GLN A 81 3.92 4.92 28.42
N ARG A 82 3.12 4.47 29.41
CA ARG A 82 1.98 3.59 29.16
C ARG A 82 0.81 4.40 28.60
N VAL A 83 0.05 3.76 27.73
CA VAL A 83 -1.18 4.25 27.13
C VAL A 83 -2.29 3.22 27.27
N GLU A 84 -3.53 3.69 27.20
CA GLU A 84 -4.74 2.87 27.21
C GLU A 84 -5.72 3.41 26.19
N MET A 85 -6.29 2.51 25.38
CA MET A 85 -7.27 2.87 24.36
C MET A 85 -8.21 1.69 24.16
N GLN A 86 -9.50 1.92 24.41
CA GLN A 86 -10.57 0.93 24.23
C GLN A 86 -11.75 1.57 23.49
N THR A 87 -11.62 1.74 22.18
CA THR A 87 -12.72 2.21 21.32
C THR A 87 -13.27 1.06 20.47
N PRO A 88 -14.47 1.20 19.89
CA PRO A 88 -15.00 0.18 18.98
C PRO A 88 -14.07 -0.10 17.78
N GLN A 89 -13.35 0.91 17.30
CA GLN A 89 -12.48 0.82 16.12
C GLN A 89 -11.02 0.49 16.45
N LEU A 90 -10.57 0.73 17.68
CA LEU A 90 -9.17 0.62 18.08
C LEU A 90 -9.03 0.24 19.56
N ARG A 91 -8.40 -0.91 19.82
CA ARG A 91 -8.11 -1.42 21.16
C ARG A 91 -6.64 -1.73 21.33
N LEU A 92 -6.09 -1.40 22.50
CA LEU A 92 -4.72 -1.74 22.89
C LEU A 92 -4.72 -2.71 24.07
N LYS A 93 -4.04 -3.84 23.93
CA LYS A 93 -3.75 -4.78 25.03
C LYS A 93 -2.27 -4.75 25.34
N TYR A 94 -1.91 -4.36 26.57
CA TYR A 94 -0.51 -4.31 27.01
C TYR A 94 0.13 -5.70 27.06
N LEU A 95 1.36 -5.83 26.57
CA LEU A 95 2.09 -7.10 26.47
C LEU A 95 3.40 -7.13 27.29
N GLY A 96 3.96 -5.98 27.63
CA GLY A 96 5.25 -5.85 28.31
C GLY A 96 6.09 -4.69 27.78
N ARG A 97 7.40 -4.70 28.06
CA ARG A 97 8.35 -3.67 27.62
C ARG A 97 9.48 -4.27 26.80
N THR A 98 10.10 -3.47 25.93
CA THR A 98 11.30 -3.82 25.16
C THR A 98 12.33 -2.69 25.24
N GLY A 99 13.61 -3.02 25.09
CA GLY A 99 14.70 -2.04 25.09
C GLY A 99 14.81 -1.24 23.80
N THR A 100 14.34 -1.79 22.67
CA THR A 100 14.48 -1.19 21.33
C THR A 100 13.13 -0.99 20.66
N PRO A 101 12.98 0.00 19.75
CA PRO A 101 11.75 0.16 18.98
C PRO A 101 11.44 -1.10 18.15
N LEU A 102 10.16 -1.31 17.84
CA LEU A 102 9.74 -2.41 16.97
C LEU A 102 10.14 -2.13 15.51
N SER A 103 10.45 -3.21 14.80
CA SER A 103 10.80 -3.21 13.38
C SER A 103 10.19 -4.42 12.67
N ALA A 104 10.35 -4.50 11.34
CA ALA A 104 9.88 -5.65 10.56
C ALA A 104 10.46 -7.00 11.05
N LYS A 105 11.64 -6.99 11.69
CA LYS A 105 12.28 -8.19 12.28
C LYS A 105 11.47 -8.82 13.41
N ASN A 106 10.53 -8.08 14.00
CA ASN A 106 9.65 -8.57 15.05
C ASN A 106 8.47 -9.39 14.53
N ILE A 107 8.23 -9.42 13.20
CA ILE A 107 7.18 -10.23 12.57
C ILE A 107 7.74 -11.62 12.28
N ARG A 108 7.02 -12.65 12.71
CA ARG A 108 7.30 -14.05 12.38
C ARG A 108 6.43 -14.56 11.23
N ALA A 109 5.15 -14.20 11.24
CA ALA A 109 4.21 -14.56 10.18
C ALA A 109 2.96 -13.68 10.26
N ASN A 110 2.09 -13.78 9.26
CA ASN A 110 0.75 -13.22 9.26
C ASN A 110 -0.25 -14.36 9.09
N ARG A 111 -1.19 -14.48 10.02
CA ARG A 111 -2.30 -15.43 9.96
C ARG A 111 -3.51 -14.70 9.37
N PHE A 112 -4.07 -15.28 8.33
CA PHE A 112 -5.19 -14.73 7.59
C PHE A 112 -6.42 -15.58 7.77
N VAL A 113 -7.56 -14.92 7.90
CA VAL A 113 -8.89 -15.51 7.69
C VAL A 113 -9.60 -14.63 6.67
N VAL A 114 -9.81 -15.16 5.48
CA VAL A 114 -10.33 -14.43 4.33
C VAL A 114 -11.62 -15.09 3.86
N THR A 115 -12.71 -14.33 3.91
CA THR A 115 -14.00 -14.73 3.33
C THR A 115 -14.08 -14.25 1.90
N VAL A 116 -14.27 -15.20 0.99
CA VAL A 116 -14.50 -14.99 -0.43
C VAL A 116 -15.98 -15.13 -0.70
N ARG A 117 -16.55 -14.13 -1.38
CA ARG A 117 -17.99 -13.97 -1.61
C ARG A 117 -18.33 -13.98 -3.09
N ASP A 118 -19.64 -14.11 -3.39
CA ASP A 118 -20.20 -14.13 -4.74
C ASP A 118 -19.70 -15.32 -5.59
N LEU A 119 -19.60 -16.51 -4.97
CA LEU A 119 -19.23 -17.75 -5.65
C LEU A 119 -20.47 -18.53 -6.10
N THR A 120 -20.38 -19.24 -7.22
CA THR A 120 -21.34 -20.30 -7.56
C THR A 120 -21.09 -21.55 -6.71
N LEU A 121 -22.06 -22.48 -6.68
CA LEU A 121 -21.87 -23.80 -6.08
C LEU A 121 -20.75 -24.57 -6.80
N GLU A 122 -20.79 -24.60 -8.13
CA GLU A 122 -19.76 -25.24 -8.97
C GLU A 122 -18.35 -24.68 -8.72
N GLU A 123 -18.22 -23.36 -8.51
CA GLU A 123 -16.93 -22.76 -8.16
C GLU A 123 -16.47 -23.19 -6.76
N ALA A 124 -17.40 -23.32 -5.80
CA ALA A 124 -17.06 -23.79 -4.45
C ALA A 124 -16.58 -25.25 -4.44
N GLU A 125 -17.20 -26.13 -5.24
CA GLU A 125 -16.82 -27.54 -5.39
C GLU A 125 -15.35 -27.73 -5.84
N ARG A 126 -14.77 -26.75 -6.56
CA ARG A 126 -13.40 -26.85 -7.10
C ARG A 126 -12.32 -26.36 -6.14
N ILE A 127 -12.71 -25.74 -5.02
CA ILE A 127 -11.77 -25.15 -4.06
C ILE A 127 -10.87 -26.20 -3.40
N PRO A 128 -11.36 -27.38 -2.95
CA PRO A 128 -10.53 -28.40 -2.32
C PRO A 128 -9.36 -28.85 -3.20
N ALA A 129 -9.62 -29.23 -4.46
CA ALA A 129 -8.58 -29.66 -5.40
C ALA A 129 -7.54 -28.55 -5.66
N SER A 130 -8.00 -27.29 -5.76
CA SER A 130 -7.10 -26.14 -5.92
C SER A 130 -6.24 -25.87 -4.68
N ILE A 131 -6.77 -26.10 -3.49
CA ILE A 131 -6.00 -26.00 -2.23
C ILE A 131 -4.91 -27.07 -2.18
N GLU A 132 -5.21 -28.31 -2.58
CA GLU A 132 -4.19 -29.37 -2.64
C GLU A 132 -3.09 -29.03 -3.66
N GLU A 133 -3.45 -28.48 -4.81
CA GLU A 133 -2.47 -28.00 -5.80
C GLU A 133 -1.54 -26.95 -5.19
N VAL A 134 -2.09 -25.98 -4.43
CA VAL A 134 -1.32 -24.94 -3.75
C VAL A 134 -0.50 -25.47 -2.57
N ARG A 135 -1.00 -26.45 -1.81
CA ARG A 135 -0.24 -27.10 -0.72
C ARG A 135 1.00 -27.80 -1.25
N ARG A 136 0.86 -28.48 -2.39
CA ARG A 136 1.95 -29.18 -3.07
C ARG A 136 2.94 -28.20 -3.70
N LEU A 137 2.47 -27.23 -4.47
CA LEU A 137 3.34 -26.39 -5.32
C LEU A 137 3.76 -25.07 -4.68
N GLY A 138 3.14 -24.71 -3.56
CA GLY A 138 3.35 -23.43 -2.90
C GLY A 138 2.79 -22.25 -3.68
N LEU A 139 3.29 -21.07 -3.35
CA LEU A 139 2.94 -19.79 -3.96
C LEU A 139 4.21 -19.08 -4.43
N VAL A 140 4.34 -18.87 -5.73
CA VAL A 140 5.40 -18.00 -6.26
C VAL A 140 5.23 -16.61 -5.65
N ASN A 141 6.28 -16.12 -4.99
CA ASN A 141 6.24 -15.02 -4.04
C ASN A 141 6.29 -13.64 -4.71
N TYR A 142 5.48 -13.45 -5.75
CA TYR A 142 5.39 -12.19 -6.48
C TYR A 142 4.96 -11.01 -5.60
N PHE A 143 5.20 -9.80 -6.11
CA PHE A 143 4.56 -8.58 -5.65
C PHE A 143 3.18 -8.44 -6.27
N ASP A 144 2.13 -8.26 -5.46
CA ASP A 144 0.76 -8.09 -5.95
C ASP A 144 0.47 -6.66 -6.44
N SER A 145 -0.65 -6.46 -7.15
CA SER A 145 -1.16 -5.18 -7.64
C SER A 145 -1.21 -4.07 -6.58
N GLN A 146 -1.37 -4.43 -5.30
CA GLN A 146 -1.33 -3.48 -4.18
C GLN A 146 0.03 -2.75 -4.05
N ARG A 147 1.12 -3.35 -4.54
CA ARG A 147 2.46 -2.76 -4.57
C ARG A 147 2.61 -1.70 -5.66
N PHE A 148 1.82 -1.80 -6.72
CA PHE A 148 1.94 -1.00 -7.94
C PHE A 148 0.97 0.19 -7.94
N GLY A 149 0.89 0.90 -6.80
CA GLY A 149 -0.09 1.97 -6.60
C GLY A 149 -0.05 3.07 -7.66
N SER A 150 1.11 3.35 -8.27
CA SER A 150 1.27 4.40 -9.27
C SER A 150 0.89 3.95 -10.70
N LEU A 151 0.95 2.65 -11.00
CA LEU A 151 0.57 2.13 -12.33
C LEU A 151 -0.91 2.18 -12.66
N LYS A 152 -1.79 2.52 -11.71
CA LYS A 152 -3.24 2.41 -11.91
C LYS A 152 -3.74 3.26 -13.09
N HIS A 153 -2.88 4.10 -13.64
CA HIS A 153 -3.19 5.17 -14.56
C HIS A 153 -2.15 5.28 -15.69
N GLY A 154 -1.45 4.19 -16.05
CA GLY A 154 -0.59 4.14 -17.24
C GLY A 154 0.63 5.06 -17.21
N ARG A 155 1.05 5.52 -16.03
CA ARG A 155 2.02 6.62 -15.85
C ARG A 155 3.50 6.24 -16.06
N GLY A 156 3.78 5.07 -16.61
CA GLY A 156 5.14 4.52 -16.69
C GLY A 156 5.80 4.37 -15.32
N TRP A 157 7.13 4.24 -15.31
CA TRP A 157 7.91 3.98 -14.10
C TRP A 157 8.86 5.15 -13.83
N ILE A 158 8.55 5.98 -12.83
CA ILE A 158 9.40 7.12 -12.44
C ILE A 158 10.85 6.67 -12.18
N ALA A 159 11.03 5.54 -11.48
CA ALA A 159 12.35 5.01 -11.17
C ALA A 159 13.13 4.54 -12.41
N LYS A 160 12.46 4.10 -13.48
CA LYS A 160 13.09 3.79 -14.76
C LYS A 160 13.67 5.04 -15.41
N ASP A 161 12.92 6.14 -15.38
CA ASP A 161 13.41 7.42 -15.91
C ASP A 161 14.57 7.97 -15.11
N LEU A 162 14.55 7.80 -13.79
CA LEU A 162 15.68 8.12 -12.92
C LEU A 162 16.92 7.30 -13.30
N ALA A 163 16.79 5.97 -13.42
CA ALA A 163 17.89 5.08 -13.81
C ALA A 163 18.52 5.49 -15.16
N LYS A 164 17.68 5.90 -16.13
CA LYS A 164 18.13 6.39 -17.45
C LYS A 164 18.60 7.84 -17.46
N GLY A 165 18.69 8.50 -16.31
CA GLY A 165 19.11 9.89 -16.19
C GLY A 165 18.14 10.93 -16.80
N ARG A 166 16.88 10.55 -17.04
CA ARG A 166 15.81 11.40 -17.61
C ARG A 166 15.07 12.15 -16.50
N LEU A 167 15.81 12.99 -15.78
CA LEU A 167 15.33 13.61 -14.53
C LEU A 167 14.09 14.49 -14.71
N GLU A 168 14.00 15.24 -15.81
CA GLU A 168 12.81 16.04 -16.11
C GLU A 168 11.57 15.16 -16.29
N HIS A 169 11.70 14.05 -17.04
CA HIS A 169 10.60 13.13 -17.26
C HIS A 169 10.16 12.45 -15.96
N ALA A 170 11.12 12.05 -15.13
CA ALA A 170 10.84 11.51 -13.79
C ALA A 170 10.08 12.51 -12.90
N LEU A 171 10.51 13.79 -12.90
CA LEU A 171 9.85 14.85 -12.15
C LEU A 171 8.44 15.12 -12.71
N ARG A 172 8.26 15.15 -14.03
CA ARG A 172 6.93 15.25 -14.67
C ARG A 172 6.03 14.10 -14.23
N GLY A 173 6.53 12.86 -14.27
CA GLY A 173 5.82 11.66 -13.81
C GLY A 173 5.31 11.78 -12.37
N TYR A 174 6.12 12.37 -11.49
CA TYR A 174 5.77 12.57 -10.09
C TYR A 174 4.81 13.75 -9.86
N LEU A 175 5.11 14.93 -10.43
CA LEU A 175 4.46 16.20 -10.10
C LEU A 175 3.26 16.52 -11.00
N ALA A 176 3.25 16.03 -12.24
CA ALA A 176 2.44 16.55 -13.34
C ALA A 176 1.70 15.48 -14.14
N THR A 177 1.66 14.24 -13.66
CA THR A 177 0.90 13.16 -14.31
C THR A 177 -0.32 12.80 -13.45
N PRO A 178 -1.50 13.40 -13.72
CA PRO A 178 -2.73 13.04 -13.04
C PRO A 178 -3.28 11.71 -13.53
N SER A 179 -4.42 11.31 -12.97
CA SER A 179 -5.16 10.13 -13.39
C SER A 179 -6.54 10.57 -13.78
N ASP A 180 -7.05 9.99 -14.86
CA ASP A 180 -8.39 10.30 -15.35
C ASP A 180 -9.47 9.79 -14.39
N LEU A 181 -9.17 8.72 -13.65
CA LEU A 181 -10.04 8.11 -12.65
C LEU A 181 -9.91 8.75 -11.26
N ASP A 182 -8.82 9.48 -10.99
CA ASP A 182 -8.57 10.09 -9.70
C ASP A 182 -9.17 11.51 -9.60
N ARG A 183 -10.11 11.69 -8.67
CA ARG A 183 -10.77 12.96 -8.38
C ARG A 183 -10.25 13.64 -7.10
N SER A 184 -9.20 13.10 -6.48
CA SER A 184 -8.60 13.64 -5.27
C SER A 184 -8.00 15.04 -5.47
N GLU A 185 -7.78 15.76 -4.36
CA GLU A 185 -7.01 17.02 -4.38
C GLU A 185 -5.60 16.82 -4.96
N ASP A 186 -5.00 15.64 -4.81
CA ASP A 186 -3.70 15.30 -5.40
C ASP A 186 -3.76 15.34 -6.92
N ALA A 187 -4.79 14.71 -7.51
CA ALA A 187 -5.00 14.73 -8.95
C ALA A 187 -5.25 16.14 -9.49
N LYS A 188 -5.90 17.02 -8.71
CA LYS A 188 -6.08 18.43 -9.10
C LYS A 188 -4.75 19.21 -9.11
N VAL A 189 -3.89 18.99 -8.12
CA VAL A 189 -2.53 19.56 -8.10
C VAL A 189 -1.72 19.07 -9.30
N LYS A 190 -1.78 17.76 -9.60
CA LYS A 190 -1.08 17.19 -10.75
C LYS A 190 -1.59 17.71 -12.09
N ARG A 191 -2.90 17.85 -12.27
CA ARG A 191 -3.49 18.49 -13.47
C ARG A 191 -3.01 19.93 -13.63
N PHE A 192 -2.96 20.69 -12.54
CA PHE A 192 -2.43 22.06 -12.58
C PHE A 192 -0.97 22.06 -13.08
N TRP A 193 -0.10 21.24 -12.49
CA TRP A 193 1.30 21.18 -12.93
C TRP A 193 1.50 20.54 -14.29
N GLN A 194 0.56 19.74 -14.78
CA GLN A 194 0.55 19.27 -16.17
C GLN A 194 0.43 20.43 -17.17
N GLN A 195 -0.40 21.44 -16.84
CA GLN A 195 -0.67 22.61 -17.68
C GLN A 195 0.39 23.71 -17.53
N HIS A 196 1.06 23.77 -16.38
CA HIS A 196 2.01 24.82 -16.01
C HIS A 196 3.44 24.29 -15.81
N PHE A 197 3.79 23.13 -16.37
CA PHE A 197 5.11 22.54 -16.16
C PHE A 197 6.20 23.47 -16.72
N GLY A 198 7.19 23.84 -15.89
CA GLY A 198 8.23 24.79 -16.27
C GLY A 198 7.93 26.24 -15.86
N ASP A 199 6.65 26.64 -15.74
CA ASP A 199 6.26 27.90 -15.12
C ASP A 199 6.20 27.73 -13.60
N TRP A 200 7.37 27.71 -12.96
CA TRP A 200 7.46 27.55 -11.51
C TRP A 200 6.87 28.75 -10.75
N GLY A 201 6.66 29.89 -11.40
CA GLY A 201 5.99 31.08 -10.85
C GLY A 201 4.48 30.89 -10.63
N ALA A 202 3.86 29.95 -11.35
CA ALA A 202 2.43 29.66 -11.28
C ALA A 202 1.95 29.33 -9.85
N ARG A 203 0.72 29.75 -9.52
CA ARG A 203 0.12 29.60 -8.19
C ARG A 203 -1.00 28.56 -8.17
N CYS A 204 -0.68 27.37 -7.64
CA CYS A 204 -1.67 26.33 -7.41
C CYS A 204 -2.47 26.58 -6.12
N ARG A 205 -3.80 26.68 -6.24
CA ARG A 205 -4.73 27.01 -5.13
C ARG A 205 -5.18 25.81 -4.28
N TYR A 206 -4.91 24.58 -4.71
CA TYR A 206 -5.39 23.38 -4.01
C TYR A 206 -4.63 23.14 -2.71
N LYS A 207 -5.33 22.71 -1.65
CA LYS A 207 -4.74 22.59 -0.30
C LYS A 207 -3.54 21.62 -0.28
N LYS A 208 -3.63 20.55 -1.08
CA LYS A 208 -2.61 19.51 -1.18
C LYS A 208 -1.30 19.99 -1.82
N MET A 209 -1.28 21.17 -2.46
CA MET A 209 -0.06 21.81 -2.96
C MET A 209 1.02 22.00 -1.87
N ARG A 210 0.62 22.05 -0.58
CA ARG A 210 1.55 22.13 0.55
C ARG A 210 2.59 21.01 0.55
N GLU A 211 2.23 19.79 0.12
CA GLU A 211 3.14 18.64 0.03
C GLU A 211 4.19 18.80 -1.08
N TYR A 212 3.87 19.55 -2.14
CA TYR A 212 4.73 19.76 -3.32
C TYR A 212 5.52 21.08 -3.26
N ARG A 213 5.22 21.95 -2.28
CA ARG A 213 5.85 23.28 -2.14
C ARG A 213 7.37 23.23 -2.11
N PRO A 214 8.04 22.32 -1.35
CA PRO A 214 9.50 22.27 -1.32
C PRO A 214 10.12 22.01 -2.70
N ILE A 215 9.47 21.19 -3.53
CA ILE A 215 9.91 20.85 -4.90
C ILE A 215 9.83 22.10 -5.78
N VAL A 216 8.68 22.78 -5.79
CA VAL A 216 8.46 23.96 -6.63
C VAL A 216 9.31 25.15 -6.20
N GLU A 217 9.52 25.35 -4.90
CA GLU A 217 10.43 26.38 -4.40
C GLU A 217 11.89 26.12 -4.79
N ALA A 218 12.33 24.86 -4.83
CA ALA A 218 13.66 24.53 -5.36
C ALA A 218 13.76 24.93 -6.84
N LEU A 219 12.76 24.58 -7.64
CA LEU A 219 12.71 24.89 -9.08
C LEU A 219 12.55 26.38 -9.39
N ARG A 220 11.90 27.17 -8.52
CA ARG A 220 11.90 28.64 -8.66
C ARG A 220 13.29 29.26 -8.54
N ARG A 221 14.13 28.71 -7.66
CA ARG A 221 15.50 29.18 -7.46
C ARG A 221 16.42 28.69 -8.58
N ASN A 222 16.24 27.45 -9.03
CA ASN A 222 17.00 26.85 -10.12
C ASN A 222 16.08 26.04 -11.06
N PRO A 223 15.57 26.64 -12.15
CA PRO A 223 14.52 26.05 -12.99
C PRO A 223 14.83 24.72 -13.67
N LYS A 224 16.12 24.38 -13.82
CA LYS A 224 16.59 23.15 -14.48
C LYS A 224 17.22 22.14 -13.51
N ASP A 225 17.30 22.44 -12.22
CA ASP A 225 17.81 21.50 -11.21
C ASP A 225 16.74 20.47 -10.81
N TYR A 226 16.44 19.57 -11.73
CA TYR A 226 15.49 18.49 -11.51
C TYR A 226 15.98 17.48 -10.47
N ALA A 227 17.31 17.27 -10.37
CA ALA A 227 17.91 16.41 -9.35
C ALA A 227 17.62 16.93 -7.94
N GLY A 228 17.96 18.20 -7.69
CA GLY A 228 17.69 18.86 -6.42
C GLY A 228 16.21 18.93 -6.08
N ALA A 229 15.34 19.12 -7.08
CA ALA A 229 13.89 19.11 -6.92
C ALA A 229 13.34 17.72 -6.52
N LEU A 230 13.78 16.65 -7.18
CA LEU A 230 13.43 15.27 -6.85
C LEU A 230 13.89 14.90 -5.43
N MET A 231 15.03 15.42 -4.98
CA MET A 231 15.53 15.23 -3.61
C MET A 231 14.68 15.91 -2.53
N LYS A 232 13.78 16.84 -2.90
CA LYS A 232 12.78 17.41 -1.99
C LYS A 232 11.57 16.50 -1.76
N ILE A 233 11.40 15.44 -2.54
CA ILE A 233 10.41 14.40 -2.26
C ILE A 233 10.77 13.72 -0.93
N GLU A 234 9.77 13.51 -0.10
CA GLU A 234 9.92 12.88 1.21
C GLU A 234 10.63 11.52 1.07
N ARG A 235 11.59 11.24 1.97
CA ARG A 235 12.53 10.12 1.85
C ARG A 235 11.81 8.78 1.65
N ARG A 236 10.71 8.54 2.37
CA ARG A 236 9.94 7.31 2.24
C ARG A 236 9.18 7.25 0.91
N GLN A 237 8.63 8.36 0.41
CA GLN A 237 8.06 8.40 -0.95
C GLN A 237 9.10 8.08 -2.03
N ARG A 238 10.32 8.63 -1.92
CA ARG A 238 11.46 8.27 -2.79
C ARG A 238 11.75 6.77 -2.75
N GLY A 239 11.80 6.18 -1.56
CA GLY A 239 11.96 4.74 -1.39
C GLY A 239 10.83 3.91 -2.04
N MET A 240 9.58 4.37 -1.95
CA MET A 240 8.44 3.70 -2.58
C MET A 240 8.53 3.72 -4.11
N ILE A 241 8.98 4.84 -4.71
CA ILE A 241 9.17 4.96 -6.17
C ILE A 241 10.16 3.89 -6.67
N LEU A 242 11.29 3.76 -5.99
CA LEU A 242 12.32 2.76 -6.34
C LEU A 242 11.79 1.34 -6.13
N PHE A 243 11.22 1.07 -4.96
CA PHE A 243 10.74 -0.25 -4.59
C PHE A 243 9.62 -0.76 -5.50
N GLU A 244 8.75 0.13 -6.00
CA GLU A 244 7.69 -0.22 -6.95
C GLU A 244 8.27 -0.74 -8.28
N TYR A 245 9.26 -0.06 -8.86
CA TYR A 245 9.88 -0.54 -10.11
C TYR A 245 10.75 -1.78 -9.89
N GLN A 246 11.47 -1.84 -8.78
CA GLN A 246 12.26 -3.01 -8.40
C GLN A 246 11.38 -4.26 -8.25
N SER A 247 10.20 -4.11 -7.66
CA SER A 247 9.19 -5.16 -7.54
C SER A 247 8.70 -5.65 -8.90
N TYR A 248 8.60 -4.76 -9.89
CA TYR A 248 8.25 -5.14 -11.27
C TYR A 248 9.37 -5.90 -11.96
N LEU A 249 10.62 -5.43 -11.85
CA LEU A 249 11.78 -6.14 -12.38
C LEU A 249 11.88 -7.56 -11.78
N PHE A 250 11.63 -7.69 -10.47
CA PHE A 250 11.53 -8.99 -9.82
C PHE A 250 10.43 -9.86 -10.44
N ASN A 251 9.20 -9.35 -10.53
CA ASN A 251 8.07 -10.11 -11.10
C ASN A 251 8.36 -10.57 -12.53
N GLU A 252 8.87 -9.69 -13.39
CA GLU A 252 9.17 -10.00 -14.79
C GLU A 252 10.34 -10.98 -14.91
N SER A 253 11.37 -10.85 -14.08
CA SER A 253 12.51 -11.78 -14.05
C SER A 253 12.07 -13.19 -13.62
N VAL A 254 11.27 -13.30 -12.56
CA VAL A 254 10.71 -14.59 -12.12
C VAL A 254 9.80 -15.17 -13.21
N ARG A 255 8.99 -14.34 -13.88
CA ARG A 255 8.14 -14.78 -15.00
C ARG A 255 8.98 -15.41 -16.13
N ARG A 256 10.08 -14.77 -16.52
CA ARG A 256 11.01 -15.27 -17.55
C ARG A 256 11.71 -16.54 -17.10
N TYR A 257 12.16 -16.59 -15.85
CA TYR A 257 12.75 -17.78 -15.25
C TYR A 257 11.81 -18.97 -15.34
N LEU A 258 10.53 -18.81 -14.94
CA LEU A 258 9.54 -19.89 -15.03
C LEU A 258 9.23 -20.30 -16.48
N LEU A 259 9.18 -19.36 -17.43
CA LEU A 259 9.00 -19.71 -18.85
C LEU A 259 10.17 -20.49 -19.45
N GLY A 260 11.38 -20.32 -18.92
CA GLY A 260 12.54 -21.09 -19.34
C GLY A 260 12.53 -22.54 -18.84
N ARG A 261 11.79 -22.84 -17.77
CA ARG A 261 11.85 -24.15 -17.07
C ARG A 261 10.57 -24.98 -17.15
N PHE A 262 9.42 -24.34 -17.40
CA PHE A 262 8.12 -25.00 -17.42
C PHE A 262 7.48 -24.92 -18.79
N THR A 263 6.76 -25.98 -19.16
CA THR A 263 5.89 -25.96 -20.34
C THR A 263 4.71 -25.02 -20.10
N ARG A 264 4.19 -24.43 -21.18
CA ARG A 264 3.04 -23.52 -21.11
C ARG A 264 1.80 -24.18 -20.49
N SER A 265 1.57 -25.47 -20.77
CA SER A 265 0.46 -26.25 -20.18
C SER A 265 0.67 -26.56 -18.69
N GLY A 266 1.91 -26.47 -18.19
CA GLY A 266 2.26 -26.62 -16.78
C GLY A 266 2.14 -25.32 -15.97
N LEU A 267 1.76 -24.19 -16.56
CA LEU A 267 1.76 -22.87 -15.92
C LEU A 267 0.36 -22.24 -15.92
N LEU A 268 -0.11 -21.78 -14.77
CA LEU A 268 -1.25 -20.88 -14.69
C LEU A 268 -0.78 -19.43 -14.89
N ALA A 269 -1.46 -18.69 -15.77
CA ALA A 269 -1.26 -17.25 -15.94
C ALA A 269 -2.37 -16.44 -15.26
N LEU A 270 -1.99 -15.50 -14.40
CA LEU A 270 -2.90 -14.54 -13.75
C LEU A 270 -2.54 -13.10 -14.13
N LYS A 271 -3.46 -12.38 -14.76
CA LYS A 271 -3.33 -10.95 -15.03
C LYS A 271 -3.20 -10.15 -13.75
N TYR A 272 -2.30 -9.19 -13.69
CA TYR A 272 -2.22 -8.23 -12.61
C TYR A 272 -1.95 -6.83 -13.18
N GLN A 273 -1.88 -5.84 -12.30
CA GLN A 273 -1.83 -4.45 -12.74
C GLN A 273 -0.63 -4.08 -13.64
N ALA A 274 0.49 -4.80 -13.55
CA ALA A 274 1.69 -4.53 -14.35
C ALA A 274 2.05 -5.68 -15.32
N GLY A 275 1.09 -6.56 -15.67
CA GLY A 275 1.30 -7.62 -16.66
C GLY A 275 0.63 -8.94 -16.27
N VAL A 276 1.38 -10.05 -16.38
CA VAL A 276 0.91 -11.41 -16.06
C VAL A 276 1.87 -12.08 -15.09
N LEU A 277 1.33 -12.81 -14.11
CA LEU A 277 2.07 -13.63 -13.15
C LEU A 277 1.91 -15.11 -13.52
N LEU A 278 2.97 -15.90 -13.39
CA LEU A 278 2.96 -17.32 -13.74
C LEU A 278 3.12 -18.21 -12.52
N PHE A 279 2.29 -19.24 -12.40
CA PHE A 279 2.34 -20.17 -11.28
C PHE A 279 2.43 -21.62 -11.80
N PRO A 280 3.42 -22.41 -11.37
CA PRO A 280 3.45 -23.84 -11.68
C PRO A 280 2.17 -24.55 -11.23
N ARG A 281 1.62 -25.37 -12.11
CA ARG A 281 0.53 -26.35 -11.85
C ARG A 281 1.02 -27.79 -11.91
N ARG A 282 2.12 -28.01 -12.62
CA ARG A 282 2.84 -29.29 -12.69
C ARG A 282 4.33 -28.99 -12.67
N VAL A 283 5.09 -29.78 -11.93
CA VAL A 283 6.54 -29.71 -11.92
C VAL A 283 7.04 -30.81 -12.85
N PRO A 284 7.83 -30.49 -13.88
CA PRO A 284 8.48 -31.51 -14.71
C PRO A 284 9.31 -32.46 -13.84
N GLU A 285 9.45 -33.73 -14.23
CA GLU A 285 10.28 -34.70 -13.48
C GLU A 285 11.74 -34.24 -13.31
N ALA A 286 12.25 -33.49 -14.28
CA ALA A 286 13.59 -32.90 -14.25
C ALA A 286 13.75 -31.77 -13.21
N GLU A 287 12.65 -31.21 -12.70
CA GLU A 287 12.67 -30.12 -11.73
C GLU A 287 12.38 -30.65 -10.32
N ARG A 288 13.26 -30.32 -9.38
CA ARG A 288 13.04 -30.65 -7.97
C ARG A 288 12.25 -29.54 -7.31
N LEU A 289 11.02 -29.86 -6.91
CA LEU A 289 10.14 -28.92 -6.21
C LEU A 289 10.81 -28.32 -4.95
N ASP A 290 11.58 -29.11 -4.20
CA ASP A 290 12.34 -28.63 -3.03
C ASP A 290 13.34 -27.53 -3.40
N ALA A 291 14.01 -27.65 -4.55
CA ALA A 291 14.96 -26.65 -5.01
C ALA A 291 14.28 -25.30 -5.29
N LEU A 292 13.02 -25.29 -5.73
CA LEU A 292 12.24 -24.05 -5.91
C LEU A 292 11.84 -23.41 -4.57
N PHE A 293 11.61 -24.21 -3.54
CA PHE A 293 11.29 -23.72 -2.19
C PHE A 293 12.52 -23.16 -1.47
N GLU A 294 13.70 -23.73 -1.70
CA GLU A 294 14.97 -23.28 -1.12
C GLU A 294 15.59 -22.10 -1.89
N MET A 295 15.12 -21.84 -3.11
CA MET A 295 15.65 -20.78 -3.96
C MET A 295 15.25 -19.38 -3.47
N ASP A 296 16.25 -18.54 -3.26
CA ASP A 296 16.09 -17.09 -3.20
C ASP A 296 16.27 -16.46 -4.59
N PHE A 297 15.45 -15.48 -4.91
CA PHE A 297 15.47 -14.74 -6.16
C PHE A 297 15.80 -13.26 -5.90
N PRO A 298 16.66 -12.62 -6.70
CA PRO A 298 17.14 -11.28 -6.42
C PRO A 298 16.12 -10.19 -6.76
N LEU A 299 15.90 -9.28 -5.82
CA LEU A 299 15.59 -7.90 -6.13
C LEU A 299 16.88 -7.21 -6.56
N VAL A 300 16.92 -6.75 -7.80
CA VAL A 300 18.16 -6.28 -8.43
C VAL A 300 18.53 -4.86 -8.02
N GLY A 301 19.83 -4.65 -7.81
CA GLY A 301 20.52 -3.39 -7.61
C GLY A 301 21.81 -3.36 -8.42
N PRO A 302 22.57 -2.25 -8.41
CA PRO A 302 23.71 -2.05 -9.31
C PRO A 302 24.87 -3.02 -9.09
N ASP A 303 25.01 -3.53 -7.88
CA ASP A 303 26.06 -4.44 -7.42
C ASP A 303 25.58 -5.89 -7.29
N THR A 304 24.40 -6.21 -7.84
CA THR A 304 23.81 -7.55 -7.75
C THR A 304 24.69 -8.58 -8.46
N LYS A 305 25.09 -9.63 -7.72
CA LYS A 305 25.82 -10.78 -8.25
C LYS A 305 24.91 -12.00 -8.23
N ILE A 306 24.79 -12.68 -9.36
CA ILE A 306 23.90 -13.84 -9.52
C ILE A 306 24.73 -15.06 -9.91
N ALA A 307 24.80 -16.05 -9.02
CA ALA A 307 25.57 -17.27 -9.25
C ALA A 307 24.86 -18.23 -10.21
N ASP A 308 23.55 -18.41 -10.04
CA ASP A 308 22.74 -19.29 -10.88
C ASP A 308 22.63 -18.74 -12.32
N PRO A 309 23.07 -19.49 -13.36
CA PRO A 309 23.06 -19.02 -14.75
C PRO A 309 21.65 -18.76 -15.31
N GLU A 310 20.65 -19.54 -14.91
CA GLU A 310 19.27 -19.41 -15.40
C GLU A 310 18.58 -18.20 -14.77
N VAL A 311 18.81 -17.97 -13.47
CA VAL A 311 18.37 -16.75 -12.78
C VAL A 311 19.05 -15.53 -13.40
N ARG A 312 20.36 -15.60 -13.67
CA ARG A 312 21.12 -14.51 -14.29
C ARG A 312 20.55 -14.17 -15.66
N LYS A 313 20.36 -15.18 -16.51
CA LYS A 313 19.78 -15.02 -17.84
C LYS A 313 18.40 -14.36 -17.79
N ALA A 314 17.52 -14.83 -16.90
CA ALA A 314 16.18 -14.26 -16.74
C ALA A 314 16.19 -12.78 -16.29
N VAL A 315 17.10 -12.41 -15.39
CA VAL A 315 17.31 -11.04 -14.94
C VAL A 315 17.88 -10.16 -16.05
N GLU A 316 18.94 -10.61 -16.72
CA GLU A 316 19.57 -9.87 -17.82
C GLU A 316 18.60 -9.65 -18.98
N ASP A 317 17.81 -10.66 -19.35
CA ASP A 317 16.77 -10.55 -20.37
C ASP A 317 15.67 -9.55 -19.97
N THR A 318 15.34 -9.47 -18.67
CA THR A 318 14.40 -8.46 -18.14
C THR A 318 14.97 -7.06 -18.25
N LEU A 319 16.20 -6.84 -17.80
CA LEU A 319 16.87 -5.54 -17.88
C LEU A 319 17.03 -5.10 -19.34
N ARG A 320 17.44 -6.01 -20.23
CA ARG A 320 17.55 -5.78 -21.68
C ARG A 320 16.21 -5.36 -22.29
N ALA A 321 15.12 -6.05 -21.95
CA ALA A 321 13.77 -5.68 -22.42
C ALA A 321 13.35 -4.29 -21.91
N GLU A 322 13.75 -3.93 -20.69
CA GLU A 322 13.55 -2.60 -20.13
C GLU A 322 14.53 -1.54 -20.67
N ARG A 323 15.51 -1.96 -21.49
CA ARG A 323 16.65 -1.18 -22.00
C ARG A 323 17.43 -0.53 -20.85
N LEU A 324 17.85 -1.36 -19.90
CA LEU A 324 18.64 -1.02 -18.73
C LEU A 324 19.82 -1.99 -18.58
N SER A 325 20.85 -1.51 -17.88
CA SER A 325 21.97 -2.29 -17.34
C SER A 325 21.93 -2.28 -15.80
N PHE A 326 22.75 -3.12 -15.16
CA PHE A 326 22.90 -3.06 -13.70
C PHE A 326 23.44 -1.70 -13.22
N GLU A 327 24.43 -1.13 -13.91
CA GLU A 327 25.05 0.15 -13.54
C GLU A 327 24.05 1.30 -13.46
N GLU A 328 23.07 1.35 -14.37
CA GLU A 328 22.02 2.38 -14.36
C GLU A 328 21.10 2.29 -13.12
N LEU A 329 21.05 1.14 -12.44
CA LEU A 329 20.36 0.99 -11.16
C LEU A 329 21.08 1.73 -10.01
N ALA A 330 22.27 2.28 -10.22
CA ALA A 330 22.90 3.19 -9.27
C ALA A 330 22.27 4.60 -9.31
N ILE A 331 21.52 4.92 -10.37
CA ILE A 331 20.99 6.27 -10.64
C ILE A 331 22.11 7.31 -10.55
N PRO A 332 23.09 7.32 -11.48
CA PRO A 332 24.33 8.10 -11.33
C PRO A 332 24.14 9.60 -11.08
N LYS A 333 23.04 10.18 -11.60
CA LYS A 333 22.73 11.61 -11.41
C LYS A 333 22.12 11.94 -10.04
N ILE A 334 21.65 10.94 -9.29
CA ILE A 334 21.10 11.08 -7.93
C ILE A 334 21.46 9.80 -7.13
N PRO A 335 22.74 9.62 -6.75
CA PRO A 335 23.20 8.38 -6.10
C PRO A 335 22.45 8.02 -4.81
N GLU A 336 21.87 9.01 -4.12
CA GLU A 336 21.03 8.80 -2.93
C GLU A 336 19.71 8.09 -3.24
N MET A 337 19.37 7.89 -4.51
CA MET A 337 18.20 7.17 -5.01
C MET A 337 18.56 5.84 -5.70
N GLY A 338 19.71 5.22 -5.39
CA GLY A 338 20.06 3.89 -5.92
C GLY A 338 19.12 2.76 -5.49
N PHE A 339 18.96 1.75 -6.37
CA PHE A 339 18.33 0.48 -6.02
C PHE A 339 19.26 -0.32 -5.10
N ARG A 340 18.69 -1.18 -4.23
CA ARG A 340 19.46 -2.02 -3.32
C ARG A 340 19.23 -3.49 -3.61
N HIS A 341 20.31 -4.26 -3.71
CA HIS A 341 20.21 -5.71 -3.78
C HIS A 341 19.53 -6.26 -2.52
N GLU A 342 18.49 -7.06 -2.71
CA GLU A 342 17.83 -7.83 -1.65
C GLU A 342 17.48 -9.22 -2.18
N LEU A 343 17.51 -10.23 -1.33
CA LEU A 343 17.05 -11.57 -1.67
C LEU A 343 15.63 -11.80 -1.17
N ARG A 344 14.88 -12.60 -1.92
CA ARG A 344 13.50 -12.94 -1.60
C ARG A 344 13.22 -14.39 -1.99
N PRO A 345 12.62 -15.20 -1.10
CA PRO A 345 12.25 -16.58 -1.44
C PRO A 345 11.38 -16.60 -2.68
N LEU A 346 11.74 -17.43 -3.67
CA LEU A 346 11.02 -17.57 -4.93
C LEU A 346 9.63 -18.14 -4.69
N VAL A 347 9.55 -19.21 -3.90
CA VAL A 347 8.29 -19.87 -3.54
C VAL A 347 8.08 -19.77 -2.03
N VAL A 348 6.85 -19.49 -1.64
CA VAL A 348 6.40 -19.50 -0.26
C VAL A 348 5.43 -20.65 -0.06
N GLN A 349 5.69 -21.49 0.94
CA GLN A 349 4.74 -22.51 1.35
C GLN A 349 3.74 -21.93 2.37
N PRO A 350 2.44 -21.83 2.03
CA PRO A 350 1.43 -21.42 3.00
C PRO A 350 1.25 -22.52 4.05
N SER A 351 1.38 -22.17 5.32
CA SER A 351 1.14 -23.11 6.42
C SER A 351 -0.30 -23.01 6.90
N LYS A 352 -0.85 -24.13 7.38
CA LYS A 352 -2.23 -24.22 7.87
C LYS A 352 -3.26 -23.69 6.87
N LEU A 353 -3.01 -23.85 5.56
CA LEU A 353 -3.98 -23.50 4.53
C LEU A 353 -5.17 -24.44 4.63
N SER A 354 -6.36 -23.94 4.92
CA SER A 354 -7.60 -24.71 5.01
C SER A 354 -8.78 -23.90 4.51
N VAL A 355 -9.88 -24.60 4.23
CA VAL A 355 -11.15 -24.02 3.82
C VAL A 355 -12.23 -24.44 4.81
N VAL A 356 -13.12 -23.51 5.14
CA VAL A 356 -14.34 -23.77 5.90
C VAL A 356 -15.48 -23.99 4.92
N ASP A 357 -16.39 -24.92 5.27
CA ASP A 357 -17.55 -25.29 4.47
C ASP A 357 -18.30 -24.08 3.88
N PRO A 358 -18.72 -24.17 2.60
CA PRO A 358 -19.47 -23.12 1.94
C PRO A 358 -20.78 -22.81 2.67
N ARG A 359 -21.15 -21.54 2.70
CA ARG A 359 -22.39 -21.05 3.30
C ARG A 359 -23.14 -20.14 2.33
N PRO A 360 -24.47 -20.01 2.44
CA PRO A 360 -25.19 -19.01 1.65
C PRO A 360 -24.58 -17.62 1.88
N ASP A 361 -24.36 -16.87 0.79
CA ASP A 361 -23.85 -15.51 0.87
C ASP A 361 -24.99 -14.53 1.18
N GLU A 362 -24.97 -13.96 2.38
CA GLU A 362 -25.98 -13.00 2.82
C GLU A 362 -25.94 -11.68 2.04
N LEU A 363 -24.84 -11.39 1.34
CA LEU A 363 -24.68 -10.18 0.53
C LEU A 363 -25.06 -10.40 -0.94
N HIS A 364 -25.03 -11.65 -1.41
CA HIS A 364 -25.30 -12.01 -2.80
C HIS A 364 -26.29 -13.19 -2.83
N PRO A 365 -27.61 -12.91 -2.74
CA PRO A 365 -28.62 -13.97 -2.69
C PRO A 365 -28.57 -14.89 -3.91
N GLY A 366 -28.52 -16.21 -3.68
CA GLY A 366 -28.31 -17.22 -4.74
C GLY A 366 -26.85 -17.58 -4.99
N ARG A 367 -25.93 -17.02 -4.21
CA ARG A 367 -24.50 -17.35 -4.22
C ARG A 367 -24.06 -17.94 -2.90
N VAL A 368 -22.85 -18.46 -2.88
CA VAL A 368 -22.18 -18.93 -1.67
C VAL A 368 -20.97 -18.07 -1.34
N LYS A 369 -20.57 -18.15 -0.07
CA LYS A 369 -19.31 -17.62 0.44
C LYS A 369 -18.51 -18.75 1.07
N VAL A 370 -17.19 -18.63 0.99
CA VAL A 370 -16.24 -19.61 1.51
C VAL A 370 -15.18 -18.86 2.32
N THR A 371 -14.72 -19.44 3.43
CA THR A 371 -13.67 -18.83 4.26
C THR A 371 -12.40 -19.65 4.17
N LEU A 372 -11.31 -19.00 3.75
CA LEU A 372 -9.97 -19.56 3.75
C LEU A 372 -9.22 -19.11 5.00
N ALA A 373 -8.54 -20.04 5.67
CA ALA A 373 -7.61 -19.75 6.76
C ALA A 373 -6.21 -20.21 6.37
N PHE A 374 -5.18 -19.38 6.60
CA PHE A 374 -3.81 -19.72 6.24
C PHE A 374 -2.80 -18.81 6.94
N THR A 375 -1.54 -19.22 6.97
CA THR A 375 -0.42 -18.45 7.53
C THR A 375 0.65 -18.25 6.46
N LEU A 376 1.10 -17.01 6.31
CA LEU A 376 2.17 -16.63 5.37
C LEU A 376 3.34 -15.95 6.10
N PRO A 377 4.58 -16.13 5.63
CA PRO A 377 5.73 -15.37 6.12
C PRO A 377 5.60 -13.87 5.81
N PRO A 378 6.39 -13.01 6.47
CA PRO A 378 6.47 -11.59 6.13
C PRO A 378 6.83 -11.38 4.66
N GLY A 379 6.26 -10.35 4.05
CA GLY A 379 6.54 -10.00 2.66
C GLY A 379 5.73 -10.77 1.61
N ALA A 380 5.04 -11.87 1.97
CA ALA A 380 4.10 -12.56 1.07
C ALA A 380 2.70 -11.90 1.06
N TYR A 381 1.95 -12.08 -0.03
CA TYR A 381 0.66 -11.42 -0.24
C TYR A 381 -0.50 -12.42 -0.16
N ALA A 382 -1.38 -12.23 0.82
CA ALA A 382 -2.60 -13.04 0.97
C ALA A 382 -3.52 -12.96 -0.24
N SER A 383 -3.61 -11.79 -0.89
CA SER A 383 -4.39 -11.63 -2.11
C SER A 383 -3.88 -12.51 -3.25
N LEU A 384 -2.56 -12.71 -3.40
CA LEU A 384 -2.03 -13.63 -4.41
C LEU A 384 -2.40 -15.07 -4.11
N LEU A 385 -2.33 -15.50 -2.84
CA LEU A 385 -2.75 -16.84 -2.46
C LEU A 385 -4.21 -17.08 -2.82
N VAL A 386 -5.11 -16.16 -2.44
CA VAL A 386 -6.54 -16.25 -2.74
C VAL A 386 -6.78 -16.29 -4.26
N ARG A 387 -6.12 -15.41 -5.02
CA ARG A 387 -6.23 -15.37 -6.49
C ARG A 387 -5.71 -16.65 -7.14
N ARG A 388 -4.63 -17.22 -6.61
CA ARG A 388 -4.08 -18.50 -7.05
C ARG A 388 -5.01 -19.66 -6.74
N THR A 389 -5.64 -19.67 -5.57
CA THR A 389 -6.60 -20.73 -5.19
C THR A 389 -7.91 -20.63 -5.98
N LEU A 390 -8.37 -19.42 -6.30
CA LEU A 390 -9.68 -19.18 -6.92
C LEU A 390 -9.57 -18.67 -8.36
N TRP A 391 -8.49 -19.02 -9.05
CA TRP A 391 -8.19 -18.52 -10.39
C TRP A 391 -9.34 -18.76 -11.39
N PHE A 392 -10.03 -19.89 -11.26
CA PHE A 392 -11.17 -20.31 -12.07
C PHE A 392 -12.47 -19.51 -11.80
N ALA A 393 -12.55 -18.78 -10.69
CA ALA A 393 -13.70 -17.96 -10.32
C ALA A 393 -13.53 -16.48 -10.69
N THR A 394 -12.51 -16.16 -11.50
CA THR A 394 -12.17 -14.79 -11.91
C THR A 394 -11.85 -14.72 -13.41
N ASP A 395 -12.11 -13.58 -14.04
CA ASP A 395 -11.66 -13.34 -15.42
C ASP A 395 -10.17 -12.94 -15.52
N GLU A 396 -9.42 -13.07 -14.43
CA GLU A 396 -8.00 -12.72 -14.38
C GLU A 396 -7.11 -13.84 -14.94
N ALA A 397 -7.62 -15.07 -15.00
CA ALA A 397 -6.91 -16.19 -15.59
C ALA A 397 -6.91 -16.08 -17.13
N GLU A 398 -5.74 -16.26 -17.74
CA GLU A 398 -5.59 -16.35 -19.20
C GLU A 398 -5.60 -17.80 -19.70
N HIS A 399 -5.67 -17.97 -21.03
CA HIS A 399 -5.68 -19.24 -21.77
C HIS A 399 -4.48 -20.18 -21.52
N PHE A 400 -3.60 -19.86 -20.56
CA PHE A 400 -2.58 -20.80 -20.05
C PHE A 400 -3.09 -21.66 -18.90
N GLY A 401 -4.27 -21.41 -18.35
CA GLY A 401 -4.87 -22.31 -17.38
C GLY A 401 -5.10 -23.69 -17.99
N GLY A 402 -4.30 -24.69 -17.59
CA GLY A 402 -4.61 -26.10 -17.83
C GLY A 402 -6.02 -26.46 -17.30
N PRO A 403 -6.42 -27.74 -17.28
CA PRO A 403 -7.79 -28.12 -16.93
C PRO A 403 -8.24 -27.53 -15.59
N LEU A 404 -9.52 -27.17 -15.49
CA LEU A 404 -10.12 -26.72 -14.24
C LEU A 404 -9.82 -27.73 -13.13
N PRO A 405 -9.65 -27.29 -11.87
CA PRO A 405 -9.52 -28.23 -10.76
C PRO A 405 -10.76 -29.12 -10.70
N GLU A 406 -10.57 -30.38 -10.31
CA GLU A 406 -11.66 -31.33 -10.15
C GLU A 406 -12.70 -30.81 -9.16
N ALA A 407 -13.97 -30.98 -9.52
CA ALA A 407 -15.08 -30.57 -8.67
C ALA A 407 -15.38 -31.69 -7.67
N ASP A 408 -15.45 -31.34 -6.39
CA ASP A 408 -15.85 -32.24 -5.31
C ASP A 408 -17.19 -31.79 -4.72
N ARG A 409 -18.26 -32.49 -5.10
CA ARG A 409 -19.61 -32.23 -4.58
C ARG A 409 -19.75 -32.58 -3.11
N SER A 410 -18.94 -33.52 -2.58
CA SER A 410 -19.02 -33.92 -1.18
C SER A 410 -18.59 -32.80 -0.23
N PHE A 411 -17.86 -31.80 -0.75
CA PHE A 411 -17.49 -30.60 -0.04
C PHE A 411 -18.68 -29.66 0.25
N LEU A 412 -19.81 -29.81 -0.46
CA LEU A 412 -21.01 -29.02 -0.20
C LEU A 412 -21.80 -29.63 0.96
N PRO A 413 -22.08 -28.87 2.04
CA PRO A 413 -22.94 -29.33 3.12
C PRO A 413 -24.33 -29.73 2.63
N GLU A 414 -24.91 -30.75 3.25
CA GLU A 414 -26.25 -31.20 2.95
C GLU A 414 -27.28 -30.06 3.06
N GLY A 415 -28.18 -29.97 2.08
CA GLY A 415 -29.21 -28.93 2.00
C GLY A 415 -28.68 -27.52 1.68
N LEU A 416 -27.38 -27.32 1.41
CA LEU A 416 -26.85 -26.02 1.05
C LEU A 416 -27.52 -25.45 -0.21
N GLU A 417 -27.68 -26.27 -1.26
CA GLU A 417 -28.30 -25.83 -2.51
C GLU A 417 -29.72 -25.30 -2.26
N ALA A 418 -30.54 -26.07 -1.54
CA ALA A 418 -31.89 -25.67 -1.15
C ALA A 418 -31.90 -24.35 -0.36
N ARG A 419 -30.95 -24.16 0.57
CA ARG A 419 -30.80 -22.91 1.33
C ARG A 419 -30.40 -21.72 0.44
N VAL A 420 -29.53 -21.94 -0.55
CA VAL A 420 -29.11 -20.91 -1.52
C VAL A 420 -30.29 -20.52 -2.42
N HIS A 421 -31.03 -21.49 -2.94
CA HIS A 421 -32.25 -21.24 -3.72
C HIS A 421 -33.31 -20.50 -2.90
N ALA A 422 -33.57 -20.95 -1.67
CA ALA A 422 -34.52 -20.28 -0.77
C ALA A 422 -34.13 -18.82 -0.48
N ALA A 423 -32.83 -18.55 -0.26
CA ALA A 423 -32.33 -17.20 -0.05
C ALA A 423 -32.53 -16.32 -1.30
N HIS A 424 -32.27 -16.85 -2.50
CA HIS A 424 -32.51 -16.16 -3.76
C HIS A 424 -33.99 -15.82 -3.95
N SER A 425 -34.88 -16.80 -3.81
CA SER A 425 -36.33 -16.62 -3.95
C SER A 425 -36.88 -15.58 -2.97
N ARG A 426 -36.43 -15.60 -1.70
CA ARG A 426 -36.80 -14.57 -0.71
C ARG A 426 -36.34 -13.17 -1.11
N ALA A 427 -35.15 -13.04 -1.69
CA ALA A 427 -34.61 -11.77 -2.15
C ALA A 427 -35.37 -11.23 -3.37
N VAL A 428 -35.69 -12.08 -4.35
CA VAL A 428 -36.52 -11.73 -5.52
C VAL A 428 -37.92 -11.29 -5.07
N HIS A 429 -38.56 -12.04 -4.17
CA HIS A 429 -39.87 -11.68 -3.63
C HIS A 429 -39.83 -10.33 -2.88
N ARG A 430 -38.78 -10.06 -2.08
CA ARG A 430 -38.60 -8.77 -1.42
C ARG A 430 -38.42 -7.62 -2.41
N ARG A 431 -37.69 -7.82 -3.52
CA ARG A 431 -37.47 -6.81 -4.55
C ARG A 431 -38.75 -6.51 -5.34
N ASN A 432 -39.60 -7.52 -5.55
CA ASN A 432 -40.85 -7.42 -6.29
C ASN A 432 -42.03 -6.92 -5.44
N ARG A 433 -41.88 -6.86 -4.10
CA ARG A 433 -42.87 -6.20 -3.23
C ARG A 433 -42.85 -4.69 -3.49
N ARG A 434 -43.91 -4.17 -4.12
CA ARG A 434 -44.22 -2.73 -4.08
C ARG A 434 -44.28 -2.27 -2.62
N PRO A 435 -43.76 -1.09 -2.26
CA PRO A 435 -43.94 -0.56 -0.91
C PRO A 435 -45.45 -0.53 -0.61
N ARG A 436 -45.86 -1.15 0.51
CA ARG A 436 -47.25 -1.07 0.95
C ARG A 436 -47.59 0.41 1.10
N PRO A 437 -48.72 0.89 0.56
CA PRO A 437 -49.19 2.23 0.89
C PRO A 437 -49.29 2.30 2.42
N ILE A 438 -48.68 3.32 3.01
CA ILE A 438 -48.84 3.62 4.43
C ILE A 438 -50.35 3.84 4.62
N LYS A 439 -51.03 2.92 5.30
CA LYS A 439 -52.45 3.09 5.64
C LYS A 439 -52.56 4.36 6.47
N GLY A 440 -53.39 5.31 6.01
CA GLY A 440 -53.68 6.56 6.72
C GLY A 440 -53.01 7.82 6.16
N ILE A 441 -52.44 7.79 4.95
CA ILE A 441 -52.11 9.04 4.24
C ILE A 441 -52.68 8.97 2.82
N THR A 442 -53.76 9.69 2.59
CA THR A 442 -54.35 9.90 1.26
C THR A 442 -53.35 10.61 0.35
N ALA A 443 -53.42 10.38 -0.97
CA ALA A 443 -52.56 11.09 -1.93
C ALA A 443 -52.70 12.63 -1.82
N VAL A 444 -53.85 13.11 -1.31
CA VAL A 444 -54.14 14.50 -1.00
C VAL A 444 -53.29 15.00 0.17
N GLU A 445 -53.16 14.24 1.26
CA GLU A 445 -52.34 14.62 2.42
C GLU A 445 -50.83 14.64 2.13
N ILE A 446 -50.34 13.77 1.21
CA ILE A 446 -48.95 13.81 0.72
C ILE A 446 -48.71 15.08 -0.12
N ALA A 447 -49.68 15.47 -0.95
CA ALA A 447 -49.62 16.68 -1.77
C ALA A 447 -49.70 17.96 -0.91
N GLU A 448 -50.51 17.97 0.14
CA GLU A 448 -50.62 19.08 1.09
C GLU A 448 -49.37 19.24 1.96
N ARG A 449 -48.76 18.14 2.44
CA ARG A 449 -47.47 18.20 3.13
C ARG A 449 -46.35 18.73 2.23
N ARG A 450 -46.33 18.32 0.96
CA ARG A 450 -45.37 18.86 -0.03
C ARG A 450 -45.62 20.35 -0.31
N ARG A 451 -46.88 20.79 -0.39
CA ARG A 451 -47.24 22.22 -0.53
C ARG A 451 -46.89 23.05 0.71
N ARG A 452 -47.09 22.53 1.93
CA ARG A 452 -46.68 23.20 3.19
C ARG A 452 -45.16 23.29 3.36
N SER A 453 -44.40 22.29 2.93
CA SER A 453 -42.91 22.35 2.92
C SER A 453 -42.34 23.33 1.89
N ARG A 454 -43.05 23.56 0.77
CA ARG A 454 -42.66 24.55 -0.24
C ARG A 454 -43.05 25.99 0.14
N ARG A 455 -44.12 26.18 0.93
CA ARG A 455 -44.52 27.51 1.45
C ARG A 455 -43.65 28.02 2.60
N THR A 456 -42.93 27.15 3.31
CA THR A 456 -41.98 27.53 4.38
C THR A 456 -40.54 27.72 3.89
N ALA A 457 -40.25 27.39 2.63
CA ALA A 457 -38.93 27.54 2.00
C ALA A 457 -38.90 28.60 0.87
N GLY A 458 -39.83 29.57 0.91
CA GLY A 458 -39.92 30.66 -0.07
C GLY A 458 -40.07 32.00 0.62
N GLY A 459 -38.98 32.50 1.21
CA GLY A 459 -38.92 33.82 1.85
C GLY A 459 -37.50 34.38 1.83
N LYS A 460 -37.32 35.42 1.00
CA LYS A 460 -36.20 36.37 0.91
C LYS A 460 -34.94 35.96 0.14
N ALA A 461 -35.06 35.95 -1.20
CA ALA A 461 -34.03 36.49 -2.07
C ALA A 461 -34.55 37.84 -2.62
N ALA A 462 -34.04 38.95 -2.10
CA ALA A 462 -34.30 40.28 -2.67
C ALA A 462 -33.26 40.54 -3.76
N ALA A 463 -33.74 40.72 -5.00
CA ALA A 463 -32.96 41.23 -6.12
C ALA A 463 -32.82 42.77 -6.01
N PRO A 464 -31.70 43.37 -6.43
CA PRO A 464 -31.65 44.80 -6.68
C PRO A 464 -31.90 45.09 -8.17
N ALA A 465 -32.75 46.08 -8.44
CA ALA A 465 -32.87 46.77 -9.72
C ALA A 465 -32.63 48.28 -9.49
N PRO A 466 -32.62 49.13 -10.53
CA PRO A 466 -31.42 49.64 -11.18
C PRO A 466 -31.14 51.13 -10.89
N ARG A 467 -30.09 51.64 -11.54
CA ARG A 467 -29.50 53.00 -11.44
C ARG A 467 -30.50 54.15 -11.60
N GLY A 468 -30.34 55.19 -10.77
CA GLY A 468 -30.85 56.55 -10.96
C GLY A 468 -30.22 57.48 -9.93
N GLY A 469 -29.53 58.53 -10.36
CA GLY A 469 -28.66 59.35 -9.52
C GLY A 469 -29.37 60.40 -8.67
N THR A 470 -28.67 60.94 -7.67
CA THR A 470 -28.52 62.39 -7.45
C THR A 470 -27.59 62.70 -6.27
N ARG A 471 -26.85 63.79 -6.46
CA ARG A 471 -25.97 64.57 -5.58
C ARG A 471 -26.31 64.58 -4.07
N ARG A 472 -25.26 64.49 -3.23
CA ARG A 472 -24.76 65.50 -2.25
C ARG A 472 -23.83 64.80 -1.24
N ARG A 473 -22.52 65.09 -1.26
CA ARG A 473 -21.76 66.12 -0.51
C ARG A 473 -21.40 65.72 0.94
N ARG A 474 -20.07 65.73 1.20
CA ARG A 474 -19.33 65.90 2.47
C ARG A 474 -19.37 64.67 3.41
N GLY A 475 -18.29 64.24 4.06
CA GLY A 475 -16.99 64.83 4.31
C GLY A 475 -15.94 63.79 4.75
N ARG A 476 -14.74 64.32 4.98
CA ARG A 476 -13.43 63.69 5.15
C ARG A 476 -13.32 62.66 6.30
N LEU A 477 -12.46 61.66 6.11
CA LEU A 477 -11.66 61.02 7.16
C LEU A 477 -10.18 60.99 6.71
N PRO A 478 -9.22 61.36 7.57
CA PRO A 478 -7.77 61.32 7.29
C PRO A 478 -7.14 59.95 7.63
N PRO A 479 -5.90 59.67 7.19
CA PRO A 479 -5.24 58.37 7.37
C PRO A 479 -4.50 58.31 8.71
N VAL A 480 -4.38 57.10 9.29
CA VAL A 480 -3.48 56.87 10.42
C VAL A 480 -2.40 55.87 10.01
N SER A 481 -1.17 56.36 10.22
CA SER A 481 0.13 55.81 9.88
C SER A 481 0.60 54.68 10.80
N ALA A 482 1.61 53.96 10.31
CA ALA A 482 2.49 53.09 11.07
C ALA A 482 3.27 53.84 12.17
N PRO A 483 3.94 53.09 13.06
CA PRO A 483 5.30 53.46 13.42
C PRO A 483 6.33 52.32 13.32
N GLN A 484 7.56 52.76 13.08
CA GLN A 484 8.81 52.01 12.99
C GLN A 484 9.45 51.80 14.38
N ALA A 485 10.33 50.80 14.41
CA ALA A 485 11.65 50.70 15.06
C ALA A 485 11.98 51.51 16.32
N GLU A 486 12.58 50.82 17.30
CA GLU A 486 13.67 51.37 18.10
C GLU A 486 14.82 50.37 18.28
N GLN A 487 16.02 50.86 18.01
CA GLN A 487 17.32 50.29 18.31
C GLN A 487 17.66 50.56 19.79
N ARG A 488 18.41 49.68 20.45
CA ARG A 488 19.48 50.10 21.39
C ARG A 488 20.66 49.15 21.33
N SER A 489 21.82 49.77 21.50
CA SER A 489 23.18 49.38 21.22
C SER A 489 23.98 49.07 22.50
N ASP A 490 25.09 48.36 22.30
CA ASP A 490 26.42 48.49 22.92
C ASP A 490 26.63 48.39 24.44
N THR A 491 27.52 47.45 24.85
CA THR A 491 28.93 47.69 25.27
C THR A 491 29.53 46.39 25.87
N LYS A 492 30.61 45.83 25.30
CA LYS A 492 32.06 45.98 25.60
C LYS A 492 32.55 45.57 27.00
N ARG A 493 33.36 44.49 27.06
CA ARG A 493 34.76 44.35 27.62
C ARG A 493 35.04 42.87 27.93
N ARG A 494 35.98 42.18 27.27
CA ARG A 494 37.46 42.17 27.26
C ARG A 494 38.12 41.40 28.43
N SER A 495 39.13 40.60 28.02
CA SER A 495 40.28 39.98 28.72
C SER A 495 40.01 38.86 29.74
N GLY A 496 40.78 37.77 29.83
CA GLY A 496 41.98 37.35 29.10
C GLY A 496 42.72 36.19 29.80
N HIS A 497 43.49 35.44 29.00
CA HIS A 497 44.82 34.87 29.28
C HIS A 497 45.07 33.68 30.24
N ARG A 498 45.63 32.61 29.63
CA ARG A 498 46.85 31.78 29.95
C ARG A 498 46.55 30.29 29.76
N LYS A 499 47.15 29.55 28.81
CA LYS A 499 48.55 29.08 28.60
C LYS A 499 49.12 28.21 29.75
N SER A 500 49.29 26.91 29.46
CA SER A 500 50.50 26.06 29.62
C SER A 500 50.17 24.70 28.97
N GLN A 501 50.81 24.18 27.92
CA GLN A 501 52.19 23.77 27.64
C GLN A 501 52.74 22.60 28.46
N GLY A 502 53.13 21.56 27.71
CA GLY A 502 54.21 20.61 28.00
C GLY A 502 53.74 19.20 28.40
N HIS A 503 54.34 18.10 27.96
CA HIS A 503 55.38 17.80 26.97
C HIS A 503 55.61 16.27 27.02
N HIS A 504 56.15 15.70 25.94
CA HIS A 504 56.88 14.41 25.85
C HIS A 504 56.10 13.08 26.01
N ALA A 505 56.48 11.97 25.38
CA ALA A 505 57.28 11.63 24.21
C ALA A 505 57.18 10.10 24.01
N ALA A 506 57.73 9.63 22.88
CA ALA A 506 58.36 8.33 22.65
C ALA A 506 57.51 7.16 22.08
N HIS A 507 57.78 6.92 20.80
CA HIS A 507 57.92 5.62 20.14
C HIS A 507 58.90 4.69 20.88
N PRO A 508 58.81 3.35 20.72
CA PRO A 508 59.57 2.70 19.64
C PRO A 508 58.86 1.54 18.92
N THR A 509 59.45 1.27 17.76
CA THR A 509 59.31 0.17 16.80
C THR A 509 59.67 -1.22 17.38
N ALA A 510 59.05 -2.31 16.87
CA ALA A 510 59.75 -3.59 16.61
C ALA A 510 58.90 -4.64 15.85
N ARG A 511 59.40 -4.96 14.64
CA ARG A 511 59.69 -6.30 14.06
C ARG A 511 58.62 -7.42 13.95
N ARG A 512 58.36 -7.76 12.67
CA ARG A 512 58.35 -9.10 12.03
C ARG A 512 58.57 -10.34 12.92
N LYS A 513 57.74 -11.38 12.71
CA LYS A 513 58.13 -12.77 12.38
C LYS A 513 56.90 -13.63 11.97
N ARG A 514 56.92 -14.18 10.74
CA ARG A 514 56.41 -15.54 10.39
C ARG A 514 57.52 -16.56 10.77
N PRO A 515 57.39 -17.92 10.69
CA PRO A 515 56.35 -18.76 10.07
C PRO A 515 55.96 -20.08 10.82
N ARG A 516 55.13 -20.92 10.15
CA ARG A 516 54.90 -22.40 10.25
C ARG A 516 54.15 -22.96 11.47
N ARG A 517 52.96 -23.55 11.25
CA ARG A 517 52.71 -24.89 10.69
C ARG A 517 51.37 -24.90 9.96
#